data_AF-A0AAJ8LSF4-F1
#
_entry.id   AF-A0AAJ8LSF4-F1
#
_cell.length_a   1.000
_cell.length_b   1.000
_cell.length_c   1.000
_cell.angle_alpha   90.00
_cell.angle_beta   90.00
_cell.angle_gamma   90.00
#
_symmetry.space_group_name_H-M   'P 1'
#
loop_
_entity.id
_entity.type
_entity.pdbx_description
1 polymer ?
#
loop_
_entity_poly.entity_id
_entity_poly.type
_entity_poly.pdbx_seq_one_letter_code
_entity_poly.pdbx_strand_id
1 'polypeptide(L)'
;MRIFYRGAAVISLAILTACGTAETESNNTSSGNTENESSTFNNSEEGSQETPAKNENKTDNISKAEQEEPKEDEPENLNNEESDQHNETVEENNQSIEENNTVEEQNSFEEDLSGLEVHYIDAGQADAALFTYSYEDENYNILYDSGNWNRTDVFDYLTDQGVEHLNFMIGSHPHADHIGQMDTIIENIEVEEVWMSGDETSSQTFERVIDSVINSEADYIEPRSGDTFQAGPLEIEILNPETLSGDVHEGSLAAMFTYGDNRFLFTGDAETHTESAMISRGHELKADILQLGHHGSNTSTSEEFLEAVEPRIAVVSAGQDSQYGHPHEEVIDRINNSGADIYGTHVHGTIIAASDGETLEITTGSTGDVTAQDNSSGNEGSSSPSNNSADQNSSENNPDPDTGDCVNINSASLTELQDIHQVGPARAEDIVDLRPFSSVRDLTRVSGIGEGRIDEILEEEIACVQ
;
A
#
# COMPACT_ATOMS: atom_id res chain seq x y z
N MET A 1 22.35 10.64 -18.17
CA MET A 1 23.56 9.82 -17.93
C MET A 1 24.09 10.02 -16.50
N ARG A 2 23.52 9.30 -15.53
CA ARG A 2 24.07 9.01 -14.20
C ARG A 2 23.85 7.53 -13.92
N ILE A 3 24.75 7.00 -13.12
CA ILE A 3 25.13 5.58 -12.98
C ILE A 3 24.07 4.82 -12.18
N PHE A 4 23.58 3.70 -12.74
CA PHE A 4 22.83 2.67 -12.03
C PHE A 4 23.65 2.17 -10.84
N TYR A 5 23.21 2.47 -9.62
CA TYR A 5 23.66 1.74 -8.45
C TYR A 5 22.82 0.48 -8.35
N ARG A 6 23.37 -0.64 -8.82
CA ARG A 6 22.88 -1.98 -8.47
C ARG A 6 23.09 -2.19 -6.98
N GLY A 7 22.09 -1.84 -6.18
CA GLY A 7 21.98 -2.24 -4.79
C GLY A 7 21.40 -3.64 -4.75
N ALA A 8 22.25 -4.66 -4.67
CA ALA A 8 21.79 -6.00 -4.35
C ALA A 8 21.18 -5.97 -2.94
N ALA A 9 19.86 -6.06 -2.84
CA ALA A 9 19.18 -6.36 -1.60
C ALA A 9 19.58 -7.79 -1.20
N VAL A 10 20.46 -7.89 -0.18
CA VAL A 10 20.81 -9.18 0.41
C VAL A 10 19.64 -9.60 1.29
N ILE A 11 18.80 -10.51 0.81
CA ILE A 11 17.85 -11.26 1.63
C ILE A 11 18.67 -11.93 2.75
N SER A 12 18.59 -11.40 3.97
CA SER A 12 19.17 -12.05 5.15
C SER A 12 18.24 -13.17 5.63
N LEU A 13 18.27 -14.29 4.90
CA LEU A 13 17.60 -15.52 5.33
C LEU A 13 18.47 -16.22 6.39
N ALA A 14 18.06 -16.15 7.65
CA ALA A 14 18.70 -16.85 8.75
C ALA A 14 18.40 -18.37 8.70
N ILE A 15 19.13 -19.11 7.86
CA ILE A 15 19.08 -20.58 7.86
C ILE A 15 19.95 -21.12 9.00
N LEU A 16 19.31 -21.66 10.04
CA LEU A 16 19.96 -22.39 11.12
C LEU A 16 20.49 -23.75 10.60
N THR A 17 21.69 -23.77 10.04
CA THR A 17 22.33 -25.03 9.62
C THR A 17 23.05 -25.67 10.82
N ALA A 18 22.47 -26.73 11.37
CA ALA A 18 23.15 -27.61 12.32
C ALA A 18 24.15 -28.51 11.56
N CYS A 19 25.45 -28.25 11.75
CA CYS A 19 26.54 -29.07 11.22
C CYS A 19 26.81 -30.26 12.17
N GLY A 20 26.70 -31.48 11.64
CA GLY A 20 27.12 -32.71 12.30
C GLY A 20 27.89 -33.60 11.32
N THR A 21 29.21 -33.66 11.47
CA THR A 21 30.13 -34.48 10.68
C THR A 21 30.28 -35.88 11.28
N ALA A 22 30.25 -36.94 10.46
CA ALA A 22 31.11 -38.13 10.61
C ALA A 22 31.08 -39.05 9.36
N GLU A 23 32.23 -39.07 8.69
CA GLU A 23 32.99 -40.19 8.09
C GLU A 23 32.34 -41.34 7.29
N THR A 24 32.88 -41.42 6.05
CA THR A 24 33.08 -42.50 5.07
C THR A 24 33.05 -43.98 5.50
N GLU A 25 32.44 -44.84 4.66
CA GLU A 25 33.12 -45.94 3.94
C GLU A 25 32.24 -46.58 2.84
N SER A 26 32.90 -47.05 1.78
CA SER A 26 32.36 -47.62 0.54
C SER A 26 32.07 -49.12 0.60
N ASN A 27 31.03 -49.62 -0.10
CA ASN A 27 31.12 -50.70 -1.13
C ASN A 27 29.75 -51.25 -1.58
N ASN A 28 29.42 -51.02 -2.85
CA ASN A 28 29.01 -51.98 -3.89
C ASN A 28 28.22 -53.29 -3.52
N THR A 29 26.97 -53.45 -3.98
CA THR A 29 26.52 -54.42 -5.03
C THR A 29 25.03 -54.85 -4.93
N SER A 30 24.37 -54.80 -6.10
CA SER A 30 23.43 -55.78 -6.69
C SER A 30 22.08 -56.15 -6.04
N SER A 31 21.06 -56.03 -6.89
CA SER A 31 19.87 -56.90 -7.12
C SER A 31 18.69 -56.91 -6.14
N GLY A 32 17.52 -56.53 -6.68
CA GLY A 32 16.43 -57.49 -6.90
C GLY A 32 15.18 -57.41 -6.01
N ASN A 33 14.08 -56.99 -6.66
CA ASN A 33 12.71 -57.52 -6.58
C ASN A 33 11.72 -57.14 -5.45
N THR A 34 10.49 -56.89 -5.95
CA THR A 34 9.13 -57.23 -5.46
C THR A 34 8.44 -56.41 -4.38
N GLU A 35 7.39 -55.70 -4.83
CA GLU A 35 5.97 -55.81 -4.45
C GLU A 35 5.56 -55.96 -2.97
N ASN A 36 4.75 -54.97 -2.55
CA ASN A 36 3.40 -55.09 -1.96
C ASN A 36 3.25 -55.76 -0.57
N GLU A 37 2.84 -54.99 0.44
CA GLU A 37 1.51 -55.07 1.07
C GLU A 37 1.42 -54.32 2.42
N SER A 38 0.24 -53.71 2.58
CA SER A 38 -0.40 -53.19 3.79
C SER A 38 -0.28 -54.11 5.03
N SER A 39 -0.06 -53.53 6.22
CA SER A 39 -1.03 -53.65 7.34
C SER A 39 -0.63 -52.86 8.61
N THR A 40 -1.65 -52.20 9.14
CA THR A 40 -1.91 -51.69 10.50
C THR A 40 -1.21 -52.39 11.68
N PHE A 41 -0.84 -51.65 12.74
CA PHE A 41 -1.29 -51.87 14.13
C PHE A 41 -0.83 -50.77 15.14
N ASN A 42 -1.84 -50.19 15.81
CA ASN A 42 -2.00 -49.52 17.13
C ASN A 42 -0.86 -49.15 18.12
N ASN A 43 -1.07 -47.95 18.71
CA ASN A 43 -1.02 -47.48 20.12
C ASN A 43 0.10 -47.92 21.07
N SER A 44 0.72 -46.94 21.76
CA SER A 44 0.38 -46.57 23.16
C SER A 44 1.39 -45.57 23.78
N GLU A 45 0.85 -44.46 24.31
CA GLU A 45 1.07 -43.81 25.63
C GLU A 45 2.45 -43.41 26.20
N GLU A 46 2.35 -42.42 27.12
CA GLU A 46 3.31 -41.78 28.04
C GLU A 46 4.09 -40.58 27.44
N GLY A 47 3.93 -39.32 27.88
CA GLY A 47 3.42 -38.77 29.13
C GLY A 47 4.57 -38.42 30.07
N SER A 48 5.08 -37.17 30.03
CA SER A 48 5.75 -36.55 31.20
C SER A 48 5.82 -35.03 31.04
N GLN A 49 5.23 -34.35 32.01
CA GLN A 49 5.44 -32.94 32.33
C GLN A 49 6.84 -32.74 32.92
N GLU A 50 7.48 -31.59 32.67
CA GLU A 50 8.20 -30.83 33.70
C GLU A 50 8.58 -29.41 33.20
N THR A 51 8.24 -28.41 34.02
CA THR A 51 8.76 -27.04 34.05
C THR A 51 9.11 -26.74 35.52
N PRO A 52 9.77 -25.62 35.90
CA PRO A 52 10.83 -24.86 35.26
C PRO A 52 12.03 -24.65 36.23
N ALA A 53 13.17 -24.17 35.75
CA ALA A 53 14.24 -23.69 36.64
C ALA A 53 14.83 -22.35 36.17
N LYS A 54 14.60 -21.34 37.00
CA LYS A 54 15.38 -20.10 37.10
C LYS A 54 16.85 -20.40 37.35
N ASN A 55 17.75 -19.60 36.78
CA ASN A 55 18.98 -19.28 37.51
C ASN A 55 19.45 -17.85 37.21
N GLU A 56 19.70 -17.13 38.30
CA GLU A 56 20.24 -15.78 38.35
C GLU A 56 21.78 -15.78 38.37
N ASN A 57 22.34 -14.64 37.92
CA ASN A 57 23.55 -13.97 38.40
C ASN A 57 24.94 -14.63 38.23
N LYS A 58 25.82 -14.00 37.44
CA LYS A 58 26.78 -12.99 37.96
C LYS A 58 27.69 -12.38 36.89
N THR A 59 27.65 -11.05 36.83
CA THR A 59 28.75 -10.05 36.78
C THR A 59 30.13 -10.45 36.23
N ASP A 60 30.64 -9.61 35.30
CA ASP A 60 31.90 -8.89 35.51
C ASP A 60 31.95 -7.55 34.73
N ASN A 61 32.40 -6.52 35.46
CA ASN A 61 32.68 -5.14 35.05
C ASN A 61 33.96 -5.04 34.22
N ILE A 62 34.02 -4.16 33.18
CA ILE A 62 35.20 -3.29 32.90
C ILE A 62 34.78 -1.94 32.25
N SER A 63 34.97 -0.88 33.05
CA SER A 63 35.34 0.55 32.83
C SER A 63 34.78 1.45 31.71
N LYS A 64 34.13 2.52 32.20
CA LYS A 64 34.14 3.94 31.79
C LYS A 64 35.40 4.47 31.08
N ALA A 65 35.18 5.39 30.14
CA ALA A 65 36.00 6.60 29.97
C ALA A 65 35.08 7.78 29.57
N GLU A 66 35.27 8.91 30.25
CA GLU A 66 34.57 10.19 30.11
C GLU A 66 35.29 11.13 29.13
N GLN A 67 34.49 11.98 28.48
CA GLN A 67 34.67 13.41 28.12
C GLN A 67 35.92 13.91 27.36
N GLU A 68 35.68 14.68 26.29
CA GLU A 68 36.03 16.11 26.20
C GLU A 68 35.47 16.76 24.91
N GLU A 69 34.75 17.89 25.07
CA GLU A 69 34.47 18.91 24.03
C GLU A 69 35.71 19.79 23.80
N PRO A 70 35.75 20.57 22.70
CA PRO A 70 35.95 22.00 22.92
C PRO A 70 35.10 22.95 22.04
N LYS A 71 34.99 24.17 22.58
CA LYS A 71 34.26 25.36 22.14
C LYS A 71 34.98 26.20 21.08
N GLU A 72 34.14 26.95 20.34
CA GLU A 72 34.23 28.34 19.84
C GLU A 72 35.59 28.99 19.50
N ASP A 73 35.64 29.63 18.32
CA ASP A 73 36.07 31.04 18.20
C ASP A 73 35.65 31.63 16.82
N GLU A 74 34.89 32.74 16.86
CA GLU A 74 34.77 33.72 15.76
C GLU A 74 36.05 34.58 15.65
N PRO A 75 36.19 35.40 14.59
CA PRO A 75 36.20 36.83 14.92
C PRO A 75 35.46 37.78 13.94
N GLU A 76 35.05 38.89 14.53
CA GLU A 76 34.46 40.12 13.97
C GLU A 76 35.33 40.87 12.94
N ASN A 77 34.67 41.31 11.88
CA ASN A 77 34.53 42.69 11.33
C ASN A 77 35.64 43.74 11.56
N LEU A 78 36.12 44.37 10.46
CA LEU A 78 36.46 45.81 10.43
C LEU A 78 36.30 46.41 9.01
N ASN A 79 35.46 47.44 8.93
CA ASN A 79 35.30 48.42 7.85
C ASN A 79 36.61 49.15 7.48
N ASN A 80 36.75 49.60 6.23
CA ASN A 80 36.90 51.03 5.94
C ASN A 80 36.82 51.40 4.45
N GLU A 81 36.21 52.56 4.25
CA GLU A 81 35.88 53.27 3.01
C GLU A 81 37.06 54.03 2.37
N GLU A 82 36.76 54.57 1.17
CA GLU A 82 37.30 55.78 0.51
C GLU A 82 38.71 55.70 -0.11
N SER A 83 38.78 55.67 -1.45
CA SER A 83 38.82 56.80 -2.39
C SER A 83 40.18 57.50 -2.44
N ASP A 84 40.86 57.44 -3.60
CA ASP A 84 41.40 58.66 -4.18
C ASP A 84 41.80 58.52 -5.65
N GLN A 85 41.58 59.62 -6.35
CA GLN A 85 41.73 59.82 -7.78
C GLN A 85 43.21 59.94 -8.19
N HIS A 86 43.59 59.33 -9.31
CA HIS A 86 44.53 59.98 -10.22
C HIS A 86 44.24 59.67 -11.68
N ASN A 87 44.18 60.76 -12.44
CA ASN A 87 43.82 60.86 -13.84
C ASN A 87 45.13 61.11 -14.60
N GLU A 88 45.53 60.24 -15.52
CA GLU A 88 46.49 60.59 -16.56
C GLU A 88 46.21 59.80 -17.84
N THR A 89 45.87 60.58 -18.87
CA THR A 89 45.59 60.21 -20.26
C THR A 89 46.84 59.72 -20.99
N VAL A 90 46.73 58.60 -21.74
CA VAL A 90 47.49 58.35 -22.97
C VAL A 90 46.59 57.68 -24.01
N GLU A 91 46.65 58.21 -25.22
CA GLU A 91 45.88 57.87 -26.42
C GLU A 91 46.17 56.47 -27.01
N GLU A 92 45.10 55.92 -27.58
CA GLU A 92 44.98 55.04 -28.76
C GLU A 92 45.89 53.80 -28.91
N ASN A 93 45.23 52.63 -28.86
CA ASN A 93 45.34 51.68 -29.96
C ASN A 93 44.04 50.88 -30.12
N ASN A 94 43.51 50.94 -31.35
CA ASN A 94 42.40 50.16 -31.88
C ASN A 94 42.68 48.65 -31.78
N GLN A 95 41.76 47.90 -31.15
CA GLN A 95 41.34 46.60 -31.66
C GLN A 95 39.97 46.24 -31.09
N SER A 96 39.02 46.14 -32.01
CA SER A 96 37.68 45.58 -31.85
C SER A 96 37.72 44.22 -31.16
N ILE A 97 37.11 44.13 -29.98
CA ILE A 97 36.62 42.88 -29.42
C ILE A 97 35.11 42.97 -29.54
N GLU A 98 34.57 42.33 -30.57
CA GLU A 98 33.15 41.98 -30.59
C GLU A 98 32.92 41.01 -29.43
N GLU A 99 32.15 41.47 -28.44
CA GLU A 99 31.59 40.62 -27.42
C GLU A 99 30.70 39.59 -28.13
N ASN A 100 31.23 38.39 -28.31
CA ASN A 100 30.43 37.21 -28.60
C ASN A 100 29.55 36.94 -27.37
N ASN A 101 28.41 37.61 -27.29
CA ASN A 101 27.25 37.08 -26.60
C ASN A 101 26.76 35.88 -27.40
N THR A 102 27.42 34.74 -27.20
CA THR A 102 26.78 33.44 -27.41
C THR A 102 25.70 33.33 -26.35
N VAL A 103 24.49 33.72 -26.74
CA VAL A 103 23.27 33.17 -26.14
C VAL A 103 23.42 31.67 -26.33
N GLU A 104 23.68 30.94 -25.24
CA GLU A 104 23.43 29.50 -25.24
C GLU A 104 21.91 29.36 -25.42
N GLU A 105 21.51 29.18 -26.67
CA GLU A 105 20.25 28.52 -27.01
C GLU A 105 20.31 27.18 -26.28
N GLN A 106 19.74 27.15 -25.07
CA GLN A 106 19.31 25.92 -24.43
C GLN A 106 18.29 25.34 -25.40
N ASN A 107 18.78 24.50 -26.29
CA ASN A 107 17.96 23.66 -27.14
C ASN A 107 17.25 22.72 -26.18
N SER A 108 16.09 23.16 -25.65
CA SER A 108 15.12 22.28 -25.01
C SER A 108 14.77 21.27 -26.10
N PHE A 109 15.40 20.11 -26.04
CA PHE A 109 14.82 18.94 -26.67
C PHE A 109 13.47 18.80 -25.99
N GLU A 110 12.39 19.22 -26.66
CA GLU A 110 11.05 18.78 -26.29
C GLU A 110 11.11 17.26 -26.37
N GLU A 111 11.13 16.63 -25.19
CA GLU A 111 10.93 15.19 -25.11
C GLU A 111 9.56 14.91 -25.74
N ASP A 112 9.52 14.00 -26.71
CA ASP A 112 8.27 13.57 -27.31
C ASP A 112 7.58 12.64 -26.30
N LEU A 113 6.88 13.26 -25.35
CA LEU A 113 6.17 12.59 -24.25
C LEU A 113 4.79 12.09 -24.71
N SER A 114 4.64 11.62 -25.94
CA SER A 114 3.34 11.14 -26.40
C SER A 114 3.12 9.66 -26.08
N GLY A 115 1.95 9.34 -25.53
CA GLY A 115 1.43 7.97 -25.50
C GLY A 115 1.48 7.24 -24.16
N LEU A 116 1.56 7.95 -23.03
CA LEU A 116 1.24 7.34 -21.73
C LEU A 116 -0.25 7.08 -21.63
N GLU A 117 -0.61 5.82 -21.43
CA GLU A 117 -1.95 5.41 -21.02
C GLU A 117 -1.88 4.82 -19.60
N VAL A 118 -2.74 5.32 -18.71
CA VAL A 118 -2.98 4.76 -17.38
C VAL A 118 -4.36 4.12 -17.35
N HIS A 119 -4.39 2.79 -17.26
CA HIS A 119 -5.58 1.97 -17.33
C HIS A 119 -5.97 1.56 -15.93
N TYR A 120 -7.01 2.17 -15.36
CA TYR A 120 -7.63 1.73 -14.11
C TYR A 120 -8.57 0.58 -14.43
N ILE A 121 -8.10 -0.65 -14.20
CA ILE A 121 -8.73 -1.89 -14.69
C ILE A 121 -9.97 -2.18 -13.85
N ASP A 122 -11.09 -2.52 -14.50
CA ASP A 122 -12.27 -3.06 -13.80
C ASP A 122 -11.98 -4.49 -13.30
N ALA A 123 -11.46 -4.58 -12.07
CA ALA A 123 -11.17 -5.81 -11.36
C ALA A 123 -12.26 -6.20 -10.34
N GLY A 124 -13.44 -5.56 -10.41
CA GLY A 124 -14.49 -5.65 -9.38
C GLY A 124 -14.15 -4.87 -8.11
N GLN A 125 -14.40 -5.45 -6.94
CA GLN A 125 -14.00 -4.86 -5.65
C GLN A 125 -12.54 -5.19 -5.39
N ALA A 126 -11.66 -4.52 -6.12
CA ALA A 126 -10.22 -4.73 -6.13
C ALA A 126 -9.52 -3.60 -6.89
N ASP A 127 -8.22 -3.41 -6.64
CA ASP A 127 -7.42 -2.40 -7.30
C ASP A 127 -6.45 -3.03 -8.30
N ALA A 128 -6.36 -2.42 -9.48
CA ALA A 128 -5.31 -2.70 -10.46
C ALA A 128 -5.23 -1.54 -11.47
N ALA A 129 -4.01 -1.07 -11.73
CA ALA A 129 -3.74 -0.06 -12.73
C ALA A 129 -2.50 -0.39 -13.56
N LEU A 130 -2.63 -0.32 -14.89
CA LEU A 130 -1.53 -0.50 -15.82
C LEU A 130 -1.12 0.85 -16.42
N PHE A 131 0.14 1.22 -16.26
CA PHE A 131 0.78 2.27 -17.04
C PHE A 131 1.45 1.64 -18.24
N THR A 132 1.21 2.16 -19.44
CA THR A 132 1.85 1.69 -20.67
C THR A 132 2.21 2.84 -21.59
N TYR A 133 3.43 2.82 -22.15
CA TYR A 133 3.91 3.80 -23.12
C TYR A 133 5.15 3.29 -23.85
N SER A 134 5.54 4.01 -24.90
CA SER A 134 6.82 3.79 -25.58
C SER A 134 7.68 5.04 -25.50
N TYR A 135 8.98 4.87 -25.25
CA TYR A 135 9.96 5.95 -25.27
C TYR A 135 11.29 5.43 -25.81
N GLU A 136 11.94 6.18 -26.72
CA GLU A 136 13.22 5.80 -27.36
C GLU A 136 13.27 4.35 -27.91
N ASP A 137 12.20 3.92 -28.60
CA ASP A 137 12.03 2.57 -29.17
C ASP A 137 11.92 1.44 -28.12
N GLU A 138 11.76 1.76 -26.84
CA GLU A 138 11.48 0.83 -25.74
C GLU A 138 10.02 0.96 -25.29
N ASN A 139 9.42 -0.16 -24.87
CA ASN A 139 8.09 -0.18 -24.28
C ASN A 139 8.22 -0.30 -22.77
N TYR A 140 7.47 0.54 -22.07
CA TYR A 140 7.42 0.55 -20.63
C TYR A 140 6.05 0.10 -20.16
N ASN A 141 6.01 -0.86 -19.24
CA ASN A 141 4.77 -1.31 -18.60
C ASN A 141 4.97 -1.40 -17.10
N ILE A 142 4.10 -0.75 -16.33
CA ILE A 142 4.12 -0.77 -14.87
C ILE A 142 2.74 -1.15 -14.39
N LEU A 143 2.67 -2.19 -13.56
CA LEU A 143 1.42 -2.63 -12.95
C LEU A 143 1.42 -2.22 -11.47
N TYR A 144 0.43 -1.45 -11.05
CA TYR A 144 0.16 -1.10 -9.66
C TYR A 144 -1.08 -1.85 -9.18
N ASP A 145 -0.89 -2.77 -8.25
CA ASP A 145 -1.85 -3.79 -7.81
C ASP A 145 -2.36 -4.70 -8.95
N SER A 146 -3.01 -5.80 -8.58
CA SER A 146 -3.29 -6.95 -9.44
C SER A 146 -4.68 -7.54 -9.23
N GLY A 147 -5.56 -6.84 -8.52
CA GLY A 147 -6.92 -7.26 -8.27
C GLY A 147 -7.03 -8.46 -7.32
N ASN A 148 -8.17 -9.15 -7.38
CA ASN A 148 -8.54 -10.17 -6.39
C ASN A 148 -8.03 -11.59 -6.72
N TRP A 149 -7.63 -12.36 -5.70
CA TRP A 149 -7.06 -13.71 -5.82
C TRP A 149 -7.99 -14.77 -6.41
N ASN A 150 -9.30 -14.53 -6.38
CA ASN A 150 -10.31 -15.45 -6.88
C ASN A 150 -10.80 -15.10 -8.29
N ARG A 151 -10.06 -14.24 -9.02
CA ARG A 151 -10.36 -13.74 -10.36
C ARG A 151 -9.12 -13.85 -11.26
N THR A 152 -9.31 -13.61 -12.55
CA THR A 152 -8.24 -13.61 -13.58
C THR A 152 -8.32 -12.40 -14.49
N ASP A 153 -9.24 -11.48 -14.23
CA ASP A 153 -9.57 -10.34 -15.08
C ASP A 153 -8.39 -9.38 -15.30
N VAL A 154 -7.52 -9.17 -14.32
CA VAL A 154 -6.31 -8.36 -14.50
C VAL A 154 -5.33 -9.10 -15.41
N PHE A 155 -5.04 -10.37 -15.14
CA PHE A 155 -4.16 -11.17 -16.01
C PHE A 155 -4.69 -11.28 -17.45
N ASP A 156 -5.99 -11.53 -17.60
CA ASP A 156 -6.66 -11.61 -18.89
C ASP A 156 -6.59 -10.25 -19.62
N TYR A 157 -6.79 -9.14 -18.89
CA TYR A 157 -6.66 -7.79 -19.44
C TYR A 157 -5.24 -7.51 -19.96
N LEU A 158 -4.21 -7.83 -19.17
CA LEU A 158 -2.80 -7.67 -19.59
C LEU A 158 -2.50 -8.48 -20.86
N THR A 159 -2.99 -9.72 -20.92
CA THR A 159 -2.84 -10.59 -22.09
C THR A 159 -3.54 -10.01 -23.31
N ASP A 160 -4.76 -9.48 -23.14
CA ASP A 160 -5.54 -8.84 -24.20
C ASP A 160 -4.91 -7.52 -24.70
N GLN A 161 -4.23 -6.78 -23.82
CA GLN A 161 -3.41 -5.61 -24.18
C GLN A 161 -2.08 -6.01 -24.85
N GLY A 162 -1.71 -7.29 -24.86
CA GLY A 162 -0.44 -7.77 -25.43
C GLY A 162 0.78 -7.41 -24.57
N VAL A 163 0.58 -7.27 -23.25
CA VAL A 163 1.68 -7.05 -22.30
C VAL A 163 2.45 -8.35 -22.14
N GLU A 164 3.66 -8.41 -22.70
CA GLU A 164 4.55 -9.57 -22.59
C GLU A 164 5.62 -9.38 -21.48
N HIS A 165 5.79 -8.15 -21.00
CA HIS A 165 6.82 -7.75 -20.04
C HIS A 165 6.35 -6.58 -19.16
N LEU A 166 6.67 -6.62 -17.86
CA LEU A 166 6.49 -5.54 -16.88
C LEU A 166 7.85 -5.08 -16.36
N ASN A 167 8.13 -3.79 -16.46
CA ASN A 167 9.30 -3.20 -15.81
C ASN A 167 9.14 -3.27 -14.29
N PHE A 168 8.03 -2.75 -13.79
CA PHE A 168 7.72 -2.77 -12.37
C PHE A 168 6.35 -3.40 -12.13
N MET A 169 6.29 -4.25 -11.13
CA MET A 169 5.06 -4.80 -10.59
C MET A 169 4.97 -4.44 -9.11
N ILE A 170 4.05 -3.55 -8.79
CA ILE A 170 3.98 -2.88 -7.50
C ILE A 170 2.75 -3.41 -6.75
N GLY A 171 2.96 -4.07 -5.61
CA GLY A 171 1.91 -4.43 -4.66
C GLY A 171 1.84 -3.41 -3.53
N SER A 172 0.73 -2.69 -3.43
CA SER A 172 0.56 -1.61 -2.46
C SER A 172 0.61 -2.12 -1.03
N HIS A 173 -0.09 -3.21 -0.73
CA HIS A 173 -0.11 -3.86 0.58
C HIS A 173 -0.61 -5.32 0.43
N PRO A 174 -0.42 -6.21 1.42
CA PRO A 174 -0.56 -7.66 1.20
C PRO A 174 -2.00 -8.20 1.18
N HIS A 175 -3.01 -7.34 1.01
CA HIS A 175 -4.40 -7.77 0.90
C HIS A 175 -4.74 -8.37 -0.45
N ALA A 176 -5.73 -9.27 -0.42
CA ALA A 176 -5.93 -10.23 -1.48
C ALA A 176 -6.64 -9.65 -2.70
N ASP A 177 -7.22 -8.45 -2.58
CA ASP A 177 -7.78 -7.56 -3.59
C ASP A 177 -6.78 -6.56 -4.17
N HIS A 178 -5.53 -6.60 -3.72
CA HIS A 178 -4.41 -5.82 -4.24
C HIS A 178 -3.36 -6.75 -4.85
N ILE A 179 -2.86 -7.72 -4.09
CA ILE A 179 -1.81 -8.63 -4.56
C ILE A 179 -2.34 -9.95 -5.12
N GLY A 180 -3.66 -10.03 -5.33
CA GLY A 180 -4.38 -11.28 -5.53
C GLY A 180 -3.94 -12.09 -6.73
N GLN A 181 -3.62 -11.44 -7.85
CA GLN A 181 -3.22 -12.11 -9.10
C GLN A 181 -1.72 -11.98 -9.36
N MET A 182 -0.94 -11.44 -8.42
CA MET A 182 0.50 -11.23 -8.64
C MET A 182 1.24 -12.53 -8.92
N ASP A 183 0.91 -13.60 -8.20
CA ASP A 183 1.49 -14.92 -8.40
C ASP A 183 1.30 -15.42 -9.84
N THR A 184 0.07 -15.34 -10.33
CA THR A 184 -0.32 -15.76 -11.67
C THR A 184 0.39 -14.91 -12.73
N ILE A 185 0.52 -13.60 -12.51
CA ILE A 185 1.18 -12.69 -13.45
C ILE A 185 2.69 -12.96 -13.49
N ILE A 186 3.36 -13.06 -12.34
CA ILE A 186 4.81 -13.33 -12.24
C ILE A 186 5.16 -14.68 -12.90
N GLU A 187 4.28 -15.68 -12.80
CA GLU A 187 4.50 -16.99 -13.41
C GLU A 187 4.36 -17.00 -14.95
N ASN A 188 3.69 -16.01 -15.54
CA ASN A 188 3.29 -16.03 -16.95
C ASN A 188 3.74 -14.82 -17.78
N ILE A 189 4.10 -13.70 -17.16
CA ILE A 189 4.59 -12.46 -17.78
C ILE A 189 5.99 -12.19 -17.22
N GLU A 190 6.94 -11.79 -18.06
CA GLU A 190 8.29 -11.43 -17.60
C GLU A 190 8.20 -10.16 -16.74
N VAL A 191 8.72 -10.21 -15.51
CA VAL A 191 8.74 -9.06 -14.58
C VAL A 191 10.19 -8.75 -14.23
N GLU A 192 10.63 -7.51 -14.47
CA GLU A 192 11.97 -7.04 -14.11
C GLU A 192 12.10 -6.83 -12.60
N GLU A 193 11.20 -6.04 -12.00
CA GLU A 193 11.21 -5.77 -10.57
C GLU A 193 9.81 -5.91 -9.95
N VAL A 194 9.77 -6.51 -8.76
CA VAL A 194 8.58 -6.60 -7.91
C VAL A 194 8.79 -5.71 -6.69
N TRP A 195 7.92 -4.71 -6.52
CA TRP A 195 7.96 -3.79 -5.40
C TRP A 195 6.81 -4.09 -4.44
N MET A 196 7.10 -4.19 -3.15
CA MET A 196 6.10 -4.45 -2.11
C MET A 196 6.29 -3.48 -0.94
N SER A 197 5.24 -3.26 -0.13
CA SER A 197 5.37 -2.39 1.06
C SER A 197 6.44 -2.87 2.05
N GLY A 198 6.64 -4.18 2.13
CA GLY A 198 7.46 -4.84 3.16
C GLY A 198 6.65 -5.32 4.37
N ASP A 199 5.33 -5.11 4.39
CA ASP A 199 4.47 -5.76 5.36
C ASP A 199 4.29 -7.23 5.04
N GLU A 200 4.30 -8.04 6.09
CA GLU A 200 4.14 -9.49 6.00
C GLU A 200 2.79 -9.92 6.57
N THR A 201 2.18 -10.94 5.96
CA THR A 201 1.00 -11.62 6.49
C THR A 201 1.13 -13.12 6.33
N SER A 202 0.31 -13.87 7.07
CA SER A 202 0.23 -15.34 6.98
C SER A 202 -0.86 -15.81 6.01
N SER A 203 -1.33 -14.92 5.12
CA SER A 203 -2.34 -15.27 4.13
C SER A 203 -1.74 -16.17 3.05
N GLN A 204 -2.54 -17.13 2.55
CA GLN A 204 -2.12 -17.98 1.43
C GLN A 204 -1.84 -17.16 0.17
N THR A 205 -2.52 -16.02 -0.02
CA THR A 205 -2.27 -15.13 -1.15
C THR A 205 -0.87 -14.55 -1.06
N PHE A 206 -0.48 -14.00 0.10
CA PHE A 206 0.86 -13.47 0.30
C PHE A 206 1.94 -14.55 0.16
N GLU A 207 1.74 -15.73 0.76
CA GLU A 207 2.67 -16.86 0.61
C GLU A 207 2.89 -17.24 -0.86
N ARG A 208 1.82 -17.31 -1.67
CA ARG A 208 1.95 -17.60 -3.11
C ARG A 208 2.73 -16.53 -3.87
N VAL A 209 2.50 -15.26 -3.56
CA VAL A 209 3.23 -14.14 -4.19
C VAL A 209 4.71 -14.20 -3.84
N ILE A 210 5.06 -14.44 -2.57
CA ILE A 210 6.47 -14.57 -2.17
C ILE A 210 7.11 -15.81 -2.84
N ASP A 211 6.41 -16.94 -2.89
CA ASP A 211 6.88 -18.13 -3.60
C ASP A 211 7.09 -17.86 -5.10
N SER A 212 6.18 -17.15 -5.78
CA SER A 212 6.35 -16.82 -7.20
C SER A 212 7.53 -15.88 -7.44
N VAL A 213 7.72 -14.87 -6.57
CA VAL A 213 8.90 -13.98 -6.62
C VAL A 213 10.19 -14.77 -6.47
N ILE A 214 10.29 -15.64 -5.45
CA ILE A 214 11.47 -16.48 -5.19
C ILE A 214 11.80 -17.40 -6.38
N ASN A 215 10.77 -17.87 -7.09
CA ASN A 215 10.91 -18.77 -8.23
C ASN A 215 11.14 -18.03 -9.57
N SER A 216 11.04 -16.70 -9.57
CA SER A 216 11.27 -15.84 -10.74
C SER A 216 12.72 -15.33 -10.80
N GLU A 217 13.06 -14.60 -11.87
CA GLU A 217 14.31 -13.84 -11.96
C GLU A 217 14.14 -12.36 -11.59
N ALA A 218 12.94 -11.95 -11.14
CA ALA A 218 12.63 -10.57 -10.80
C ALA A 218 13.41 -10.10 -9.57
N ASP A 219 13.89 -8.85 -9.59
CA ASP A 219 14.45 -8.21 -8.41
C ASP A 219 13.31 -7.83 -7.44
N TYR A 220 13.52 -8.04 -6.14
CA TYR A 220 12.54 -7.70 -5.09
C TYR A 220 12.98 -6.46 -4.32
N ILE A 221 12.10 -5.45 -4.26
CA ILE A 221 12.40 -4.15 -3.64
C ILE A 221 11.28 -3.77 -2.66
N GLU A 222 11.68 -3.19 -1.53
CA GLU A 222 10.75 -2.58 -0.57
C GLU A 222 11.09 -1.10 -0.43
N PRO A 223 10.55 -0.24 -1.31
CA PRO A 223 10.94 1.15 -1.30
C PRO A 223 10.32 1.90 -0.11
N ARG A 224 10.89 3.06 0.20
CA ARG A 224 10.48 3.89 1.34
C ARG A 224 10.22 5.32 0.92
N SER A 225 9.45 6.03 1.76
CA SER A 225 9.16 7.45 1.59
C SER A 225 10.41 8.27 1.25
N GLY A 226 10.38 9.00 0.14
CA GLY A 226 11.47 9.82 -0.39
C GLY A 226 12.39 9.12 -1.39
N ASP A 227 12.23 7.80 -1.60
CA ASP A 227 12.89 7.11 -2.71
C ASP A 227 12.29 7.54 -4.04
N THR A 228 13.15 7.73 -5.05
CA THR A 228 12.77 8.15 -6.40
C THR A 228 13.33 7.20 -7.45
N PHE A 229 12.49 6.82 -8.41
CA PHE A 229 12.81 5.90 -9.50
C PHE A 229 12.45 6.52 -10.85
N GLN A 230 12.97 5.94 -11.93
CA GLN A 230 12.67 6.35 -13.30
C GLN A 230 12.43 5.13 -14.18
N ALA A 231 11.37 5.19 -14.98
CA ALA A 231 11.16 4.35 -16.15
C ALA A 231 11.04 5.30 -17.35
N GLY A 232 12.02 5.29 -18.26
CA GLY A 232 12.09 6.32 -19.31
C GLY A 232 11.91 7.75 -18.73
N PRO A 233 10.96 8.55 -19.24
CA PRO A 233 10.63 9.88 -18.72
C PRO A 233 9.61 9.89 -17.58
N LEU A 234 9.07 8.74 -17.15
CA LEU A 234 8.18 8.64 -16.00
C LEU A 234 9.01 8.62 -14.71
N GLU A 235 8.84 9.64 -13.87
CA GLU A 235 9.39 9.69 -12.52
C GLU A 235 8.41 9.08 -11.51
N ILE A 236 8.93 8.29 -10.58
CA ILE A 236 8.14 7.65 -9.53
C ILE A 236 8.73 8.05 -8.18
N GLU A 237 7.99 8.80 -7.38
CA GLU A 237 8.35 9.16 -6.01
C GLU A 237 7.50 8.37 -5.02
N ILE A 238 8.16 7.71 -4.08
CA ILE A 238 7.49 6.93 -3.05
C ILE A 238 7.16 7.85 -1.87
N LEU A 239 5.89 7.89 -1.48
CA LEU A 239 5.36 8.79 -0.45
C LEU A 239 5.14 8.07 0.89
N ASN A 240 4.92 6.76 0.83
CA ASN A 240 4.70 5.87 1.97
C ASN A 240 5.14 4.43 1.61
N PRO A 241 5.55 3.58 2.57
CA PRO A 241 5.82 3.86 3.98
C PRO A 241 7.20 4.47 4.24
N GLU A 242 7.33 5.32 5.26
CA GLU A 242 8.64 5.75 5.77
C GLU A 242 9.27 4.66 6.66
N THR A 243 8.44 4.07 7.51
CA THR A 243 8.76 2.94 8.37
C THR A 243 7.54 2.04 8.45
N LEU A 244 7.76 0.72 8.55
CA LEU A 244 6.67 -0.22 8.76
C LEU A 244 6.04 0.00 10.14
N SER A 245 4.73 0.20 10.18
CA SER A 245 3.94 0.36 11.41
C SER A 245 3.46 -0.97 11.98
N GLY A 246 3.42 -2.02 11.13
CA GLY A 246 2.77 -3.30 11.41
C GLY A 246 1.26 -3.30 11.16
N ASP A 247 0.69 -2.15 10.78
CA ASP A 247 -0.64 -2.02 10.21
C ASP A 247 -0.48 -1.99 8.69
N VAL A 248 -1.11 -2.95 8.00
CA VAL A 248 -0.93 -3.17 6.57
C VAL A 248 -1.51 -2.05 5.71
N HIS A 249 -2.57 -1.39 6.18
CA HIS A 249 -3.21 -0.27 5.48
C HIS A 249 -2.34 0.98 5.59
N GLU A 250 -1.83 1.25 6.79
CA GLU A 250 -0.86 2.33 7.04
C GLU A 250 0.50 2.07 6.37
N GLY A 251 0.77 0.82 6.03
CA GLY A 251 1.93 0.36 5.27
C GLY A 251 1.79 0.52 3.75
N SER A 252 0.60 0.90 3.24
CA SER A 252 0.33 0.99 1.80
C SER A 252 1.39 1.78 1.06
N LEU A 253 1.93 1.18 -0.01
CA LEU A 253 2.98 1.76 -0.84
C LEU A 253 2.42 2.88 -1.71
N ALA A 254 2.21 4.05 -1.13
CA ALA A 254 1.74 5.23 -1.86
C ALA A 254 2.85 5.80 -2.75
N ALA A 255 2.51 6.11 -4.00
CA ALA A 255 3.45 6.60 -5.00
C ALA A 255 2.86 7.72 -5.85
N MET A 256 3.69 8.71 -6.15
CA MET A 256 3.42 9.74 -7.14
C MET A 256 4.14 9.39 -8.44
N PHE A 257 3.38 9.32 -9.53
CA PHE A 257 3.90 9.14 -10.88
C PHE A 257 3.84 10.48 -11.61
N THR A 258 4.97 10.95 -12.14
CA THR A 258 5.07 12.23 -12.87
C THR A 258 5.55 11.98 -14.28
N TYR A 259 4.76 12.41 -15.26
CA TYR A 259 5.05 12.28 -16.69
C TYR A 259 4.83 13.64 -17.36
N GLY A 260 5.93 14.33 -17.68
CA GLY A 260 5.88 15.75 -18.03
C GLY A 260 5.28 16.58 -16.89
N ASP A 261 4.26 17.37 -17.20
CA ASP A 261 3.48 18.16 -16.25
C ASP A 261 2.33 17.36 -15.60
N ASN A 262 2.02 16.14 -16.07
CA ASN A 262 0.91 15.35 -15.54
C ASN A 262 1.33 14.47 -14.36
N ARG A 263 0.56 14.54 -13.27
CA ARG A 263 0.83 13.81 -12.03
C ARG A 263 -0.31 12.87 -11.63
N PHE A 264 0.02 11.63 -11.28
CA PHE A 264 -0.92 10.59 -10.88
C PHE A 264 -0.56 10.07 -9.49
N LEU A 265 -1.50 10.15 -8.55
CA LEU A 265 -1.30 9.73 -7.16
C LEU A 265 -2.06 8.44 -6.86
N PHE A 266 -1.32 7.43 -6.41
CA PHE A 266 -1.82 6.13 -6.01
C PHE A 266 -1.50 5.94 -4.52
N THR A 267 -2.50 5.59 -3.73
CA THR A 267 -2.36 5.49 -2.27
C THR A 267 -2.56 4.08 -1.72
N GLY A 268 -2.97 3.12 -2.55
CA GLY A 268 -3.50 1.85 -2.05
C GLY A 268 -4.62 2.10 -1.04
N ASP A 269 -4.57 1.39 0.08
CA ASP A 269 -5.57 1.50 1.15
C ASP A 269 -5.13 2.40 2.29
N ALA A 270 -4.27 3.38 2.01
CA ALA A 270 -3.88 4.37 3.00
C ALA A 270 -5.12 5.06 3.61
N GLU A 271 -5.22 5.03 4.93
CA GLU A 271 -6.27 5.70 5.68
C GLU A 271 -5.87 7.12 6.10
N THR A 272 -6.82 7.86 6.69
CA THR A 272 -6.63 9.26 7.13
C THR A 272 -5.37 9.50 7.98
N HIS A 273 -4.88 8.50 8.72
CA HIS A 273 -3.64 8.62 9.48
C HIS A 273 -2.41 8.70 8.56
N THR A 274 -2.28 7.78 7.60
CA THR A 274 -1.22 7.81 6.58
C THR A 274 -1.33 9.04 5.68
N GLU A 275 -2.53 9.46 5.31
CA GLU A 275 -2.75 10.72 4.57
C GLU A 275 -2.18 11.93 5.32
N SER A 276 -2.51 12.03 6.61
CA SER A 276 -2.00 13.09 7.50
C SER A 276 -0.48 13.02 7.64
N ALA A 277 0.09 11.81 7.68
CA ALA A 277 1.53 11.61 7.73
C ALA A 277 2.22 12.08 6.45
N MET A 278 1.67 11.75 5.26
CA MET A 278 2.18 12.22 3.98
C MET A 278 2.18 13.75 3.89
N ILE A 279 1.10 14.41 4.32
CA ILE A 279 1.03 15.88 4.42
C ILE A 279 2.10 16.42 5.36
N SER A 280 2.24 15.81 6.54
CA SER A 280 3.15 16.28 7.59
C SER A 280 4.64 16.12 7.23
N ARG A 281 4.97 15.13 6.39
CA ARG A 281 6.32 14.94 5.85
C ARG A 281 6.73 16.04 4.86
N GLY A 282 5.76 16.80 4.34
CA GLY A 282 6.00 17.92 3.44
C GLY A 282 6.23 17.50 1.99
N HIS A 283 5.76 16.32 1.60
CA HIS A 283 5.74 15.87 0.21
C HIS A 283 4.86 16.79 -0.65
N GLU A 284 5.22 16.98 -1.92
CA GLU A 284 4.36 17.72 -2.85
C GLU A 284 3.26 16.80 -3.38
N LEU A 285 2.08 16.82 -2.75
CA LEU A 285 0.99 15.88 -3.02
C LEU A 285 0.09 16.27 -4.20
N LYS A 286 0.30 17.44 -4.80
CA LYS A 286 -0.56 17.98 -5.86
C LYS A 286 -0.65 17.06 -7.08
N ALA A 287 -1.79 16.45 -7.38
CA ALA A 287 -1.93 15.52 -8.51
C ALA A 287 -3.01 15.99 -9.49
N ASP A 288 -2.89 15.61 -10.76
CA ASP A 288 -3.99 15.78 -11.71
C ASP A 288 -5.05 14.69 -11.52
N ILE A 289 -4.59 13.45 -11.33
CA ILE A 289 -5.45 12.29 -11.06
C ILE A 289 -5.10 11.69 -9.70
N LEU A 290 -6.11 11.49 -8.86
CA LEU A 290 -6.03 10.72 -7.61
C LEU A 290 -6.81 9.42 -7.77
N GLN A 291 -6.17 8.27 -7.58
CA GLN A 291 -6.90 7.04 -7.27
C GLN A 291 -7.32 7.11 -5.80
N LEU A 292 -8.62 6.97 -5.54
CA LEU A 292 -9.16 7.05 -4.19
C LEU A 292 -8.65 5.88 -3.36
N GLY A 293 -8.20 6.18 -2.14
CA GLY A 293 -7.74 5.15 -1.23
C GLY A 293 -8.84 4.22 -0.77
N HIS A 294 -8.49 2.96 -0.54
CA HIS A 294 -9.37 1.96 0.09
C HIS A 294 -10.73 1.84 -0.62
N HIS A 295 -10.69 1.85 -1.96
CA HIS A 295 -11.85 1.75 -2.84
C HIS A 295 -12.93 2.84 -2.62
N GLY A 296 -12.59 3.96 -1.98
CA GLY A 296 -13.56 4.97 -1.55
C GLY A 296 -14.24 4.66 -0.21
N SER A 297 -13.54 3.99 0.70
CA SER A 297 -13.91 3.88 2.11
C SER A 297 -13.97 5.25 2.79
N ASN A 298 -14.88 5.42 3.75
CA ASN A 298 -14.98 6.66 4.52
C ASN A 298 -13.81 6.85 5.52
N THR A 299 -12.96 5.83 5.70
CA THR A 299 -11.70 5.86 6.48
C THR A 299 -10.53 6.46 5.70
N SER A 300 -10.69 6.67 4.39
CA SER A 300 -9.71 7.28 3.50
C SER A 300 -10.30 8.53 2.83
N THR A 301 -9.47 9.19 2.03
CA THR A 301 -9.76 10.39 1.26
C THR A 301 -10.32 11.51 2.15
N SER A 302 -9.57 11.88 3.20
CA SER A 302 -9.94 12.99 4.08
C SER A 302 -10.03 14.32 3.33
N GLU A 303 -10.78 15.28 3.89
CA GLU A 303 -10.94 16.60 3.29
C GLU A 303 -9.60 17.33 3.24
N GLU A 304 -8.79 17.24 4.30
CA GLU A 304 -7.44 17.80 4.37
C GLU A 304 -6.49 17.19 3.33
N PHE A 305 -6.63 15.89 3.05
CA PHE A 305 -5.86 15.23 2.00
C PHE A 305 -6.27 15.69 0.61
N LEU A 306 -7.56 15.80 0.34
CA LEU A 306 -8.05 16.34 -0.94
C LEU A 306 -7.63 17.80 -1.15
N GLU A 307 -7.61 18.62 -0.10
CA GLU A 307 -7.10 19.99 -0.17
C GLU A 307 -5.60 20.05 -0.49
N ALA A 308 -4.81 19.07 -0.01
CA ALA A 308 -3.38 18.99 -0.31
C ALA A 308 -3.10 18.45 -1.72
N VAL A 309 -3.91 17.51 -2.20
CA VAL A 309 -3.77 16.88 -3.52
C VAL A 309 -4.33 17.75 -4.65
N GLU A 310 -5.39 18.53 -4.39
CA GLU A 310 -6.09 19.35 -5.38
C GLU A 310 -6.37 18.63 -6.72
N PRO A 311 -6.94 17.40 -6.72
CA PRO A 311 -7.09 16.62 -7.94
C PRO A 311 -8.08 17.26 -8.90
N ARG A 312 -7.80 17.16 -10.20
CA ARG A 312 -8.79 17.48 -11.25
C ARG A 312 -9.74 16.31 -11.50
N ILE A 313 -9.20 15.09 -11.37
CA ILE A 313 -9.91 13.85 -11.62
C ILE A 313 -9.68 12.92 -10.43
N ALA A 314 -10.75 12.29 -9.97
CA ALA A 314 -10.72 11.24 -8.97
C ALA A 314 -11.20 9.93 -9.60
N VAL A 315 -10.40 8.86 -9.45
CA VAL A 315 -10.76 7.52 -9.92
C VAL A 315 -11.03 6.62 -8.73
N VAL A 316 -12.17 5.94 -8.72
CA VAL A 316 -12.52 4.97 -7.69
C VAL A 316 -12.64 3.56 -8.27
N SER A 317 -11.73 2.70 -7.82
CA SER A 317 -11.74 1.28 -8.13
C SER A 317 -12.65 0.57 -7.12
N ALA A 318 -13.85 0.18 -7.54
CA ALA A 318 -14.82 -0.48 -6.68
C ALA A 318 -15.69 -1.44 -7.50
N GLY A 319 -16.24 -2.45 -6.83
CA GLY A 319 -17.14 -3.41 -7.46
C GLY A 319 -18.56 -2.87 -7.60
N GLN A 320 -19.29 -3.33 -8.62
CA GLN A 320 -20.74 -3.14 -8.67
C GLN A 320 -21.38 -3.92 -7.52
N ASP A 321 -22.28 -3.27 -6.79
CA ASP A 321 -22.97 -3.83 -5.61
C ASP A 321 -21.97 -4.34 -4.54
N SER A 322 -20.95 -3.52 -4.28
CA SER A 322 -19.94 -3.71 -3.25
C SER A 322 -20.57 -4.08 -1.92
N GLN A 323 -20.18 -5.24 -1.39
CA GLN A 323 -20.65 -5.71 -0.07
C GLN A 323 -20.22 -4.79 1.09
N TYR A 324 -19.24 -3.93 0.86
CA TYR A 324 -18.73 -2.95 1.83
C TYR A 324 -19.43 -1.59 1.71
N GLY A 325 -20.31 -1.40 0.73
CA GLY A 325 -20.93 -0.11 0.46
C GLY A 325 -19.99 0.89 -0.23
N HIS A 326 -18.90 0.40 -0.81
CA HIS A 326 -17.93 1.22 -1.53
C HIS A 326 -18.42 1.61 -2.94
N PRO A 327 -18.20 2.87 -3.38
CA PRO A 327 -17.74 4.00 -2.58
C PRO A 327 -18.80 4.53 -1.60
N HIS A 328 -18.36 5.00 -0.44
CA HIS A 328 -19.24 5.63 0.56
C HIS A 328 -19.75 7.00 0.12
N GLU A 329 -20.97 7.36 0.53
CA GLU A 329 -21.62 8.65 0.19
C GLU A 329 -20.78 9.84 0.64
N GLU A 330 -20.20 9.79 1.84
CA GLU A 330 -19.38 10.87 2.38
C GLU A 330 -18.13 11.13 1.53
N VAL A 331 -17.56 10.09 0.92
CA VAL A 331 -16.39 10.23 0.04
C VAL A 331 -16.80 10.87 -1.29
N ILE A 332 -17.90 10.41 -1.88
CA ILE A 332 -18.45 11.01 -3.10
C ILE A 332 -18.75 12.50 -2.89
N ASP A 333 -19.34 12.86 -1.75
CA ASP A 333 -19.61 14.25 -1.39
C ASP A 333 -18.33 15.08 -1.25
N ARG A 334 -17.29 14.56 -0.59
CA ARG A 334 -15.98 15.25 -0.49
C ARG A 334 -15.38 15.51 -1.87
N ILE A 335 -15.41 14.54 -2.77
CA ILE A 335 -14.89 14.67 -4.14
C ILE A 335 -15.69 15.71 -4.94
N ASN A 336 -17.03 15.66 -4.88
CA ASN A 336 -17.86 16.65 -5.55
C ASN A 336 -17.61 18.07 -5.01
N ASN A 337 -17.35 18.21 -3.71
CA ASN A 337 -17.06 19.50 -3.07
C ASN A 337 -15.67 20.04 -3.42
N SER A 338 -14.68 19.18 -3.69
CA SER A 338 -13.36 19.61 -4.17
C SER A 338 -13.39 20.13 -5.60
N GLY A 339 -14.44 19.76 -6.36
CA GLY A 339 -14.63 20.16 -7.76
C GLY A 339 -13.93 19.25 -8.76
N ALA A 340 -13.46 18.08 -8.32
CA ALA A 340 -12.89 17.05 -9.18
C ALA A 340 -13.99 16.29 -9.94
N ASP A 341 -13.70 15.88 -11.17
CA ASP A 341 -14.54 14.93 -11.90
C ASP A 341 -14.30 13.51 -11.37
N ILE A 342 -15.37 12.75 -11.09
CA ILE A 342 -15.26 11.41 -10.53
C ILE A 342 -15.58 10.30 -11.54
N TYR A 343 -14.72 9.28 -11.60
CA TYR A 343 -14.90 8.10 -12.44
C TYR A 343 -14.76 6.83 -11.61
N GLY A 344 -15.80 5.99 -11.60
CA GLY A 344 -15.77 4.69 -10.92
C GLY A 344 -15.72 3.51 -11.87
N THR A 345 -14.87 2.51 -11.61
CA THR A 345 -14.79 1.29 -12.44
C THR A 345 -16.11 0.52 -12.47
N HIS A 346 -16.83 0.44 -11.34
CA HIS A 346 -18.19 -0.11 -11.27
C HIS A 346 -19.21 0.54 -12.23
N VAL A 347 -19.03 1.82 -12.59
CA VAL A 347 -19.93 2.54 -13.52
C VAL A 347 -19.41 2.56 -14.95
N HIS A 348 -18.10 2.74 -15.09
CA HIS A 348 -17.45 3.10 -16.34
C HIS A 348 -16.69 1.92 -16.99
N GLY A 349 -16.62 0.77 -16.32
CA GLY A 349 -15.67 -0.29 -16.67
C GLY A 349 -14.24 0.18 -16.50
N THR A 350 -13.30 -0.40 -17.25
CA THR A 350 -11.92 0.10 -17.30
C THR A 350 -11.90 1.56 -17.78
N ILE A 351 -11.21 2.41 -17.01
CA ILE A 351 -11.01 3.83 -17.29
C ILE A 351 -9.59 4.02 -17.79
N ILE A 352 -9.42 4.71 -18.92
CA ILE A 352 -8.11 4.97 -19.52
C ILE A 352 -7.85 6.47 -19.48
N ALA A 353 -6.77 6.87 -18.83
CA ALA A 353 -6.25 8.23 -18.87
C ALA A 353 -5.05 8.29 -19.82
N ALA A 354 -5.23 8.91 -20.98
CA ALA A 354 -4.16 9.16 -21.94
C ALA A 354 -3.49 10.50 -21.64
N SER A 355 -2.16 10.52 -21.63
CA SER A 355 -1.31 11.67 -21.38
C SER A 355 -0.29 11.85 -22.51
N ASP A 356 -0.11 13.10 -22.93
CA ASP A 356 0.98 13.55 -23.80
C ASP A 356 2.04 14.36 -23.04
N GLY A 357 2.06 14.23 -21.71
CA GLY A 357 2.95 14.98 -20.82
C GLY A 357 2.44 16.39 -20.49
N GLU A 358 1.40 16.91 -21.14
CA GLU A 358 0.80 18.21 -20.79
C GLU A 358 -0.72 18.08 -20.55
N THR A 359 -1.40 17.32 -21.40
CA THR A 359 -2.84 17.18 -21.44
C THR A 359 -3.29 15.77 -21.05
N LEU A 360 -4.50 15.68 -20.50
CA LEU A 360 -5.14 14.43 -20.11
C LEU A 360 -6.46 14.24 -20.85
N GLU A 361 -6.65 13.08 -21.45
CA GLU A 361 -7.91 12.63 -22.05
C GLU A 361 -8.40 11.36 -21.37
N ILE A 362 -9.66 11.35 -20.92
CA ILE A 362 -10.29 10.21 -20.26
C ILE A 362 -11.22 9.47 -21.22
N THR A 363 -11.00 8.16 -21.36
CA THR A 363 -11.90 7.25 -22.09
C THR A 363 -12.44 6.18 -21.14
N THR A 364 -13.72 5.84 -21.31
CA THR A 364 -14.42 4.84 -20.48
C THR A 364 -15.13 3.80 -21.32
N GLY A 365 -15.30 2.59 -20.78
CA GLY A 365 -16.05 1.51 -21.43
C GLY A 365 -17.57 1.74 -21.45
N SER A 366 -18.08 2.46 -20.46
CA SER A 366 -19.49 2.86 -20.32
C SER A 366 -19.62 4.29 -19.80
N THR A 367 -20.85 4.81 -19.77
CA THR A 367 -21.17 6.14 -19.26
C THR A 367 -22.14 6.04 -18.09
N GLY A 368 -21.99 6.86 -17.06
CA GLY A 368 -22.95 6.98 -15.97
C GLY A 368 -22.48 8.00 -14.94
N ASP A 369 -23.24 8.14 -13.86
CA ASP A 369 -22.85 8.96 -12.72
C ASP A 369 -22.37 8.03 -11.60
N VAL A 370 -21.27 8.37 -10.94
CA VAL A 370 -20.80 7.65 -9.75
C VAL A 370 -21.68 8.06 -8.57
N THR A 371 -22.35 7.10 -7.96
CA THR A 371 -23.19 7.30 -6.77
C THR A 371 -22.76 6.36 -5.66
N ALA A 372 -23.05 6.74 -4.42
CA ALA A 372 -22.87 5.86 -3.26
C ALA A 372 -23.58 4.51 -3.47
N GLN A 373 -22.97 3.43 -2.99
CA GLN A 373 -23.60 2.11 -3.02
C GLN A 373 -24.27 1.80 -1.70
N ASP A 374 -25.59 1.61 -1.72
CA ASP A 374 -26.38 1.35 -0.52
C ASP A 374 -26.52 -0.16 -0.25
N ASN A 375 -25.94 -0.61 0.86
CA ASN A 375 -26.07 -1.96 1.39
C ASN A 375 -27.48 -2.30 1.91
N SER A 376 -28.47 -1.39 1.81
CA SER A 376 -29.83 -1.62 2.29
C SER A 376 -30.68 -2.58 1.45
N SER A 377 -30.18 -3.04 0.29
CA SER A 377 -30.92 -3.94 -0.61
C SER A 377 -30.72 -5.43 -0.30
N GLY A 378 -31.02 -5.83 0.94
CA GLY A 378 -30.87 -7.19 1.42
C GLY A 378 -31.96 -7.68 2.38
N ASN A 379 -33.19 -7.15 2.32
CA ASN A 379 -34.31 -7.76 3.06
C ASN A 379 -35.69 -7.43 2.48
N GLU A 380 -36.05 -8.04 1.34
CA GLU A 380 -37.45 -8.24 1.00
C GLU A 380 -37.98 -9.54 1.62
N GLY A 381 -38.70 -9.40 2.74
CA GLY A 381 -39.83 -10.28 3.04
C GLY A 381 -39.89 -10.91 4.43
N SER A 382 -40.45 -10.20 5.41
CA SER A 382 -41.66 -10.67 6.11
C SER A 382 -42.24 -9.59 7.02
N SER A 383 -43.33 -9.00 6.56
CA SER A 383 -44.18 -8.06 7.28
C SER A 383 -44.97 -8.70 8.43
N SER A 384 -44.92 -8.10 9.64
CA SER A 384 -46.08 -7.72 10.51
C SER A 384 -45.75 -7.78 12.02
N PRO A 385 -46.47 -7.06 12.90
CA PRO A 385 -46.67 -5.62 12.93
C PRO A 385 -46.34 -5.00 14.32
N SER A 386 -46.20 -3.68 14.36
CA SER A 386 -45.98 -2.84 15.55
C SER A 386 -46.77 -3.20 16.80
N ASN A 387 -46.13 -3.03 17.95
CA ASN A 387 -46.81 -2.51 19.14
C ASN A 387 -45.94 -1.46 19.83
N ASN A 388 -46.46 -0.23 19.84
CA ASN A 388 -45.93 0.90 20.60
C ASN A 388 -45.88 0.59 22.10
N SER A 389 -44.82 1.04 22.77
CA SER A 389 -44.92 1.71 24.05
C SER A 389 -43.68 2.59 24.27
N ALA A 390 -43.96 3.86 24.52
CA ALA A 390 -42.99 4.87 24.90
C ALA A 390 -42.46 4.60 26.31
N ASP A 391 -41.19 4.93 26.54
CA ASP A 391 -40.84 5.72 27.72
C ASP A 391 -39.54 6.49 27.50
N GLN A 392 -39.58 7.77 27.87
CA GLN A 392 -38.43 8.66 27.93
C GLN A 392 -37.77 8.52 29.31
N ASN A 393 -36.44 8.49 29.38
CA ASN A 393 -35.74 9.35 30.33
C ASN A 393 -34.26 9.57 30.00
N SER A 394 -33.87 10.82 30.14
CA SER A 394 -32.53 11.40 30.05
C SER A 394 -31.73 11.25 31.35
N SER A 395 -30.41 11.09 31.27
CA SER A 395 -29.44 11.89 32.08
C SER A 395 -27.98 11.57 31.74
N GLU A 396 -27.22 12.63 31.43
CA GLU A 396 -25.75 12.68 31.35
C GLU A 396 -25.08 12.77 32.76
N ASN A 397 -23.92 12.12 32.92
CA ASN A 397 -22.61 12.70 33.36
C ASN A 397 -21.70 11.69 34.11
N ASN A 398 -20.67 11.19 33.41
CA ASN A 398 -19.20 11.16 33.68
C ASN A 398 -18.61 10.81 35.10
N PRO A 399 -17.32 10.40 35.19
CA PRO A 399 -16.72 9.06 34.96
C PRO A 399 -16.01 8.49 36.22
N ASP A 400 -15.32 7.33 36.06
CA ASP A 400 -14.25 6.70 36.91
C ASP A 400 -14.65 5.41 37.68
N PRO A 401 -13.74 4.46 38.00
CA PRO A 401 -12.78 3.70 37.17
C PRO A 401 -12.96 2.15 37.25
N ASP A 402 -12.40 1.44 36.26
CA ASP A 402 -11.82 0.08 36.32
C ASP A 402 -12.69 -1.05 36.91
N THR A 403 -13.59 -1.59 36.08
CA THR A 403 -14.07 -2.98 36.19
C THR A 403 -14.37 -3.56 34.80
N GLY A 404 -13.42 -4.32 34.23
CA GLY A 404 -13.65 -5.35 33.19
C GLY A 404 -14.63 -4.98 32.07
N ASP A 405 -14.23 -4.06 31.20
CA ASP A 405 -15.04 -3.64 30.05
C ASP A 405 -14.89 -4.64 28.90
N CYS A 406 -16.01 -5.22 28.50
CA CYS A 406 -16.16 -5.86 27.20
C CYS A 406 -15.80 -4.87 26.08
N VAL A 407 -15.16 -5.36 25.02
CA VAL A 407 -14.86 -4.60 23.81
C VAL A 407 -16.17 -4.21 23.13
N ASN A 408 -16.43 -2.90 23.02
CA ASN A 408 -17.63 -2.43 22.32
C ASN A 408 -17.44 -2.58 20.81
N ILE A 409 -18.14 -3.53 20.19
CA ILE A 409 -18.00 -3.85 18.77
C ILE A 409 -18.44 -2.72 17.83
N ASN A 410 -19.15 -1.71 18.34
CA ASN A 410 -19.58 -0.54 17.58
C ASN A 410 -18.64 0.66 17.70
N SER A 411 -17.71 0.68 18.66
CA SER A 411 -16.87 1.84 18.92
C SER A 411 -15.40 1.53 19.18
N ALA A 412 -15.03 0.26 19.38
CA ALA A 412 -13.66 -0.17 19.58
C ALA A 412 -12.79 0.15 18.36
N SER A 413 -11.55 0.52 18.60
CA SER A 413 -10.52 0.62 17.56
C SER A 413 -10.22 -0.75 16.94
N LEU A 414 -9.55 -0.75 15.78
CA LEU A 414 -9.14 -1.98 15.11
C LEU A 414 -8.29 -2.88 16.01
N THR A 415 -7.40 -2.28 16.81
CA THR A 415 -6.57 -3.00 17.79
C THR A 415 -7.41 -3.56 18.94
N GLU A 416 -8.34 -2.79 19.50
CA GLU A 416 -9.22 -3.25 20.59
C GLU A 416 -10.15 -4.38 20.13
N LEU A 417 -10.61 -4.38 18.88
CA LEU A 417 -11.39 -5.48 18.30
C LEU A 417 -10.61 -6.80 18.25
N GLN A 418 -9.28 -6.73 18.11
CA GLN A 418 -8.43 -7.92 18.10
C GLN A 418 -8.25 -8.54 19.50
N ASP A 419 -8.62 -7.82 20.57
CA ASP A 419 -8.69 -8.39 21.92
C ASP A 419 -9.88 -9.36 22.06
N ILE A 420 -10.83 -9.35 21.12
CA ILE A 420 -11.88 -10.37 21.03
C ILE A 420 -11.25 -11.67 20.53
N HIS A 421 -11.38 -12.74 21.31
CA HIS A 421 -10.74 -14.02 21.02
C HIS A 421 -10.97 -14.49 19.56
N GLN A 422 -9.86 -14.85 18.90
CA GLN A 422 -9.76 -15.27 17.50
C GLN A 422 -10.15 -14.22 16.44
N VAL A 423 -10.47 -12.98 16.83
CA VAL A 423 -10.67 -11.87 15.88
C VAL A 423 -9.29 -11.39 15.47
N GLY A 424 -8.82 -11.84 14.31
CA GLY A 424 -7.60 -11.31 13.70
C GLY A 424 -7.88 -10.00 12.93
N PRO A 425 -6.83 -9.31 12.45
CA PRO A 425 -6.93 -8.02 11.76
C PRO A 425 -8.05 -7.95 10.70
N ALA A 426 -8.06 -8.87 9.73
CA ALA A 426 -9.09 -8.94 8.70
C ALA A 426 -10.54 -9.07 9.24
N ARG A 427 -10.74 -9.74 10.37
CA ARG A 427 -12.08 -9.83 10.98
C ARG A 427 -12.41 -8.60 11.82
N ALA A 428 -11.40 -7.93 12.39
CA ALA A 428 -11.60 -6.65 13.05
C ALA A 428 -12.03 -5.60 12.02
N GLU A 429 -11.46 -5.63 10.82
CA GLU A 429 -11.84 -4.78 9.68
C GLU A 429 -13.29 -5.06 9.26
N ASP A 430 -13.63 -6.32 8.97
CA ASP A 430 -15.02 -6.71 8.67
C ASP A 430 -16.00 -6.26 9.77
N ILE A 431 -15.56 -6.25 11.04
CA ILE A 431 -16.38 -5.75 12.16
C ILE A 431 -16.53 -4.23 12.06
N VAL A 432 -15.48 -3.46 11.81
CA VAL A 432 -15.57 -2.00 11.63
C VAL A 432 -16.50 -1.66 10.48
N ASP A 433 -16.36 -2.32 9.34
CA ASP A 433 -17.11 -2.06 8.10
C ASP A 433 -18.61 -2.36 8.26
N LEU A 434 -18.94 -3.40 9.01
CA LEU A 434 -20.33 -3.83 9.22
C LEU A 434 -21.04 -3.12 10.37
N ARG A 435 -20.41 -2.10 10.99
CA ARG A 435 -21.04 -1.30 12.05
C ARG A 435 -22.27 -0.54 11.52
N PRO A 436 -23.28 -0.28 12.37
CA PRO A 436 -23.42 -0.77 13.74
C PRO A 436 -24.08 -2.16 13.80
N PHE A 437 -23.77 -2.89 14.87
CA PHE A 437 -24.43 -4.13 15.30
C PHE A 437 -25.44 -3.80 16.40
N SER A 438 -26.63 -4.42 16.35
CA SER A 438 -27.65 -4.29 17.39
C SER A 438 -27.42 -5.28 18.54
N SER A 439 -26.65 -6.33 18.30
CA SER A 439 -26.26 -7.33 19.30
C SER A 439 -24.91 -7.97 18.95
N VAL A 440 -24.22 -8.56 19.93
CA VAL A 440 -22.99 -9.35 19.68
C VAL A 440 -23.25 -10.54 18.75
N ARG A 441 -24.48 -11.09 18.72
CA ARG A 441 -24.85 -12.15 17.77
C ARG A 441 -24.85 -11.69 16.31
N ASP A 442 -24.99 -10.39 16.07
CA ASP A 442 -25.01 -9.85 14.72
C ASP A 442 -23.60 -9.90 14.07
N LEU A 443 -22.56 -10.24 14.84
CA LEU A 443 -21.22 -10.56 14.33
C LEU A 443 -21.22 -11.78 13.40
N THR A 444 -22.30 -12.59 13.36
CA THR A 444 -22.49 -13.63 12.33
C THR A 444 -22.53 -13.10 10.90
N ARG A 445 -22.71 -11.78 10.72
CA ARG A 445 -22.59 -11.11 9.41
C ARG A 445 -21.14 -11.03 8.91
N VAL A 446 -20.17 -11.11 9.82
CA VAL A 446 -18.74 -11.09 9.52
C VAL A 446 -18.31 -12.46 8.99
N SER A 447 -17.62 -12.47 7.86
CA SER A 447 -17.18 -13.72 7.23
C SER A 447 -16.25 -14.52 8.16
N GLY A 448 -16.57 -15.80 8.35
CA GLY A 448 -15.77 -16.67 9.22
C GLY A 448 -15.99 -16.49 10.72
N ILE A 449 -17.00 -15.73 11.17
CA ILE A 449 -17.53 -15.78 12.54
C ILE A 449 -18.84 -16.59 12.54
N GLY A 450 -18.75 -17.87 12.86
CA GLY A 450 -19.91 -18.77 12.93
C GLY A 450 -20.56 -18.83 14.31
N GLU A 451 -21.77 -19.39 14.39
CA GLU A 451 -22.57 -19.54 15.63
C GLU A 451 -21.77 -20.12 16.81
N GLY A 452 -20.95 -21.16 16.59
CA GLY A 452 -20.15 -21.76 17.67
C GLY A 452 -19.15 -20.79 18.30
N ARG A 453 -18.60 -19.86 17.51
CA ARG A 453 -17.66 -18.86 17.97
C ARG A 453 -18.36 -17.67 18.64
N ILE A 454 -19.56 -17.33 18.19
CA ILE A 454 -20.42 -16.36 18.86
C ILE A 454 -20.79 -16.83 20.26
N ASP A 455 -21.11 -18.11 20.41
CA ASP A 455 -21.41 -18.69 21.72
C ASP A 455 -20.20 -18.58 22.68
N GLU A 456 -18.97 -18.78 22.20
CA GLU A 456 -17.73 -18.57 22.97
C GLU A 456 -17.54 -17.10 23.36
N ILE A 457 -17.68 -16.17 22.41
CA ILE A 457 -17.55 -14.71 22.66
C ILE A 457 -18.59 -14.23 23.71
N LEU A 458 -19.81 -14.78 23.66
CA LEU A 458 -20.87 -14.49 24.62
C LEU A 458 -20.63 -15.13 25.99
N GLU A 459 -20.04 -16.33 26.05
CA GLU A 459 -19.72 -17.03 27.29
C GLU A 459 -18.55 -16.36 28.04
N GLU A 460 -17.59 -15.80 27.32
CA GLU A 460 -16.44 -15.11 27.88
C GLU A 460 -16.72 -13.63 28.22
N GLU A 461 -17.89 -13.10 27.84
CA GLU A 461 -18.30 -11.70 28.06
C GLU A 461 -17.30 -10.66 27.51
N ILE A 462 -16.52 -11.02 26.47
CA ILE A 462 -15.43 -10.18 25.92
C ILE A 462 -15.94 -9.09 24.97
N ALA A 463 -17.13 -9.21 24.40
CA ALA A 463 -17.69 -8.25 23.45
C ALA A 463 -19.07 -7.70 23.86
N CYS A 464 -19.37 -6.45 23.51
CA CYS A 464 -20.68 -5.80 23.76
C CYS A 464 -21.02 -4.72 22.73
N VAL A 465 -22.25 -4.19 22.77
CA VAL A 465 -22.81 -3.24 21.77
C VAL A 465 -23.28 -1.91 22.40
N GLN A 466 -22.66 -1.46 23.51
CA GLN A 466 -23.14 -0.35 24.36
C GLN A 466 -23.56 0.90 23.57
#